data_AF-A0A945DUH2-F1
#
_entry.id   AF-A0A945DUH2-F1
#
_cell.length_a   1.000
_cell.length_b   1.000
_cell.length_c   1.000
_cell.angle_alpha   90.00
_cell.angle_beta   90.00
_cell.angle_gamma   90.00
#
_symmetry.space_group_name_H-M   'P 1'
#
loop_
_entity.id
_entity.type
_entity.pdbx_description
1 polymer ?
#
loop_
_entity_poly.entity_id
_entity_poly.type
_entity_poly.pdbx_seq_one_letter_code
_entity_poly.pdbx_strand_id
1 'polypeptide(L)'
;VGSGNIGATNAFRVLGKGIGVAVLLVDVMKGLLPCLFLPALVAGVFPESQAPELPTLHMLIGVSAILGHNYPCWLGFKGGKGIATTAGVVVGLAPMPFGICIGAWIVFFAVSRYVSVASIAAAVALPVSVAALPGAGGDRFGLLFWIFLFLGVMAIWKHRINIQRLMNGTEHRAWGGQKTCN
;
A
#
# COMPACT_ATOMS: atom_id res chain seq x y z
N VAL A 1 10.73 -17.55 -9.32
CA VAL A 1 10.61 -18.32 -8.06
C VAL A 1 9.48 -17.77 -7.19
N GLY A 2 8.80 -18.64 -6.44
CA GLY A 2 7.66 -18.25 -5.61
C GLY A 2 6.49 -17.71 -6.44
N SER A 3 5.93 -16.58 -6.01
CA SER A 3 4.80 -15.91 -6.67
C SER A 3 5.17 -15.08 -7.90
N GLY A 4 6.47 -14.86 -8.15
CA GLY A 4 6.98 -13.99 -9.22
C GLY A 4 6.96 -12.49 -8.89
N ASN A 5 6.47 -12.09 -7.71
CA ASN A 5 6.45 -10.70 -7.25
C ASN A 5 7.72 -10.35 -6.48
N ILE A 6 8.15 -9.08 -6.53
CA ILE A 6 9.38 -8.60 -5.87
C ILE A 6 9.17 -8.17 -4.40
N GLY A 7 7.92 -8.07 -3.94
CA GLY A 7 7.60 -7.57 -2.60
C GLY A 7 7.90 -8.54 -1.45
N ALA A 8 7.80 -8.02 -0.22
CA ALA A 8 8.12 -8.72 1.02
C ALA A 8 7.52 -10.13 1.14
N THR A 9 6.25 -10.34 0.78
CA THR A 9 5.60 -11.66 0.86
C THR A 9 6.32 -12.73 0.03
N ASN A 10 6.91 -12.36 -1.11
CA ASN A 10 7.68 -13.30 -1.92
C ASN A 10 9.06 -13.53 -1.32
N ALA A 11 9.70 -12.48 -0.80
CA ALA A 11 10.96 -12.59 -0.07
C ALA A 11 10.83 -13.51 1.15
N PHE A 12 9.74 -13.41 1.93
CA PHE A 12 9.42 -14.33 3.02
C PHE A 12 9.39 -15.80 2.58
N ARG A 13 8.85 -16.08 1.39
CA ARG A 13 8.69 -17.43 0.85
C ARG A 13 9.98 -18.00 0.28
N VAL A 14 10.79 -17.17 -0.38
CA VAL A 14 11.96 -17.62 -1.14
C VAL A 14 13.26 -17.48 -0.35
N LEU A 15 13.38 -16.41 0.44
CA LEU A 15 14.63 -15.99 1.09
C LEU A 15 14.57 -16.07 2.63
N GLY A 16 13.42 -16.46 3.18
CA GLY A 16 13.24 -16.65 4.63
C GLY A 16 12.81 -15.38 5.38
N LYS A 17 12.59 -15.56 6.69
CA LYS A 17 11.95 -14.54 7.55
C LYS A 17 12.78 -13.27 7.71
N GLY A 18 14.09 -13.40 7.95
CA GLY A 18 14.97 -12.24 8.16
C GLY A 18 14.95 -11.28 6.96
N ILE A 19 15.14 -11.83 5.75
CA ILE A 19 15.14 -11.03 4.52
C ILE A 19 13.73 -10.49 4.21
N GLY A 20 12.68 -11.29 4.42
CA GLY A 20 11.30 -10.83 4.25
C GLY A 20 10.94 -9.62 5.12
N VAL A 21 11.37 -9.62 6.39
CA VAL A 21 11.19 -8.47 7.30
C VAL A 21 11.99 -7.27 6.83
N ALA A 22 13.26 -7.45 6.44
CA ALA A 22 14.09 -6.35 5.95
C ALA A 22 13.44 -5.67 4.72
N VAL A 23 12.98 -6.46 3.74
CA VAL A 23 12.27 -5.92 2.56
C VAL A 23 10.99 -5.19 2.96
N LEU A 24 10.21 -5.74 3.90
CA LEU A 24 9.01 -5.09 4.40
C LEU A 24 9.31 -3.72 5.03
N LEU A 25 10.33 -3.66 5.89
CA LEU A 25 10.73 -2.41 6.56
C LEU A 25 11.20 -1.38 5.55
N VAL A 26 12.07 -1.75 4.60
CA VAL A 26 12.52 -0.85 3.54
C VAL A 26 11.34 -0.36 2.69
N ASP A 27 10.41 -1.24 2.34
CA ASP A 27 9.22 -0.87 1.55
C ASP A 27 8.28 0.08 2.30
N VAL A 28 8.16 -0.03 3.62
CA VAL A 28 7.41 0.92 4.46
C VAL A 28 8.16 2.25 4.58
N MET A 29 9.46 2.20 4.91
CA MET A 29 10.29 3.38 5.13
C MET A 29 10.39 4.25 3.88
N LYS A 30 10.50 3.65 2.69
CA LYS A 30 10.53 4.43 1.43
C LYS A 30 9.20 5.11 1.10
N GLY A 31 8.09 4.70 1.74
CA GLY A 31 6.82 5.43 1.66
C GLY A 31 6.73 6.51 2.75
N LEU A 32 7.11 6.16 3.97
CA LEU A 32 6.99 7.01 5.15
C LEU A 32 7.96 8.20 5.15
N LEU A 33 9.26 7.95 4.97
CA LEU A 33 10.29 8.98 5.11
C LEU A 33 10.11 10.12 4.09
N PRO A 34 9.85 9.84 2.79
CA PRO A 34 9.56 10.92 1.85
C PRO A 34 8.36 11.76 2.26
N CYS A 35 7.28 11.13 2.75
CA CYS A 35 6.10 11.86 3.19
C CYS A 35 6.37 12.76 4.40
N LEU A 36 7.26 12.37 5.32
CA LEU A 36 7.54 13.16 6.51
C LEU A 36 8.51 14.33 6.24
N PHE A 37 9.52 14.13 5.40
CA PHE A 37 10.66 15.06 5.31
C PHE A 37 10.70 15.88 4.02
N LEU A 38 10.20 15.35 2.89
CA LEU A 38 10.30 16.07 1.62
C LEU A 38 9.32 17.22 1.43
N PRO A 39 8.08 17.25 1.97
CA PRO A 39 7.14 18.33 1.68
C PRO A 39 7.68 19.69 2.10
N ALA A 40 8.26 19.81 3.29
CA ALA A 40 8.85 21.05 3.78
C ALA A 40 10.10 21.46 2.97
N LEU A 41 10.94 20.49 2.61
CA LEU A 41 12.12 20.72 1.77
C LEU A 41 11.72 21.22 0.38
N VAL A 42 10.73 20.59 -0.25
CA VAL A 42 10.24 20.95 -1.59
C VAL A 42 9.56 22.31 -1.55
N ALA A 43 8.73 22.60 -0.54
CA ALA A 43 8.11 23.91 -0.38
C ALA A 43 9.15 25.03 -0.30
N GLY A 44 10.27 24.81 0.40
CA GLY A 44 11.36 25.79 0.52
C GLY A 44 12.17 26.05 -0.76
N VAL A 45 11.98 25.25 -1.82
CA VAL A 45 12.59 25.50 -3.15
C VAL A 45 11.78 26.52 -3.95
N PHE A 46 10.49 26.66 -3.67
CA PHE A 46 9.62 27.60 -4.36
C PHE A 46 9.67 28.98 -3.68
N PRO A 47 9.55 30.08 -4.45
CA PRO A 47 9.25 31.39 -3.88
C PRO A 47 7.98 31.32 -3.02
N GLU A 48 7.93 32.07 -1.93
CA GLU A 48 6.84 32.02 -0.92
C GLU A 48 5.45 32.22 -1.53
N SER A 49 5.33 33.00 -2.61
CA SER A 49 4.09 33.24 -3.34
C SER A 49 3.68 32.15 -4.35
N GLN A 50 4.52 31.13 -4.55
CA GLN A 50 4.33 30.07 -5.56
C GLN A 50 4.43 28.65 -4.96
N ALA A 51 4.77 28.53 -3.67
CA ALA A 51 4.89 27.24 -3.02
C ALA A 51 3.54 26.50 -3.03
N PRO A 52 3.47 25.26 -3.55
CA PRO A 52 2.25 24.47 -3.47
C PRO A 52 1.87 24.23 -2.01
N GLU A 53 0.57 24.14 -1.73
CA GLU A 53 0.10 23.87 -0.38
C GLU A 53 0.73 22.59 0.19
N LEU A 54 1.17 22.66 1.43
CA LEU A 54 1.90 21.57 2.08
C LEU A 54 1.11 20.24 2.07
N PRO A 55 -0.21 20.19 2.29
CA PRO A 55 -1.00 18.96 2.15
C PRO A 55 -0.94 18.38 0.74
N THR A 56 -0.97 19.22 -0.30
CA THR A 56 -0.87 18.79 -1.70
C THR A 56 0.48 18.16 -1.99
N LEU A 57 1.57 18.76 -1.50
CA LEU A 57 2.92 18.18 -1.62
C LEU A 57 3.03 16.82 -0.95
N HIS A 58 2.52 16.68 0.28
CA HIS A 58 2.47 15.41 1.00
C HIS A 58 1.78 14.32 0.17
N MET A 59 0.63 14.63 -0.43
CA MET A 59 -0.12 13.69 -1.26
C MET A 59 0.62 13.33 -2.56
N LEU A 60 1.19 14.31 -3.26
CA LEU A 60 1.95 14.09 -4.50
C LEU A 60 3.20 13.23 -4.26
N ILE A 61 3.94 13.49 -3.17
CA ILE A 61 5.11 12.71 -2.77
C ILE A 61 4.69 11.27 -2.43
N GLY A 62 3.60 11.09 -1.68
CA GLY A 62 3.07 9.78 -1.34
C GLY A 62 2.66 8.95 -2.57
N VAL A 63 1.91 9.55 -3.50
CA VAL A 63 1.52 8.90 -4.77
C VAL A 63 2.76 8.54 -5.59
N SER A 64 3.73 9.44 -5.67
CA SER A 64 4.99 9.22 -6.41
C SER A 64 5.79 8.05 -5.83
N ALA A 65 5.88 7.92 -4.51
CA ALA A 65 6.55 6.80 -3.85
C ALA A 65 5.88 5.46 -4.16
N ILE A 66 4.54 5.41 -4.16
CA ILE A 66 3.78 4.20 -4.49
C ILE A 66 3.93 3.84 -5.97
N LEU A 67 3.86 4.82 -6.86
CA LEU A 67 4.09 4.61 -8.30
C LEU A 67 5.51 4.11 -8.58
N GLY A 68 6.52 4.70 -7.94
CA GLY A 68 7.92 4.24 -8.04
C GLY A 68 8.11 2.80 -7.56
N HIS A 69 7.38 2.36 -6.53
CA HIS A 69 7.36 0.95 -6.12
C HIS A 69 6.66 0.05 -7.15
N ASN A 70 5.53 0.50 -7.69
CA ASN A 70 4.67 -0.31 -8.56
C ASN A 70 5.19 -0.43 -9.99
N TYR A 71 5.90 0.60 -10.45
CA TYR A 71 6.44 0.77 -11.80
C TYR A 71 7.86 1.39 -11.78
N PRO A 72 8.84 0.75 -11.14
CA PRO A 72 10.22 1.25 -11.11
C PRO A 72 10.84 1.21 -12.51
N CYS A 73 11.42 2.32 -12.95
CA CYS A 73 12.01 2.45 -14.27
C CYS A 73 13.16 1.47 -14.51
N TRP A 74 13.95 1.15 -13.47
CA TRP A 74 15.08 0.21 -13.56
C TRP A 74 14.68 -1.27 -13.64
N LEU A 75 13.40 -1.62 -13.44
CA LEU A 75 12.88 -2.99 -13.67
C LEU A 75 11.92 -3.04 -14.86
N GLY A 76 12.08 -2.15 -15.84
CA GLY A 76 11.21 -2.07 -17.01
C GLY A 76 9.75 -1.85 -16.63
N PHE A 77 9.50 -1.04 -15.59
CA PHE A 77 8.18 -0.73 -15.03
C PHE A 77 7.42 -1.95 -14.48
N LYS A 78 8.12 -3.05 -14.16
CA LYS A 78 7.53 -4.26 -13.56
C LYS A 78 7.85 -4.34 -12.07
N GLY A 79 7.14 -3.54 -11.28
CA GLY A 79 7.33 -3.44 -9.83
C GLY A 79 6.39 -4.29 -8.99
N GLY A 80 6.48 -4.09 -7.68
CA GLY A 80 5.66 -4.77 -6.68
C GLY A 80 4.23 -4.26 -6.66
N LYS A 81 3.46 -4.63 -5.63
CA LYS A 81 2.03 -4.27 -5.50
C LYS A 81 1.79 -3.02 -4.64
N GLY A 82 2.82 -2.52 -3.98
CA GLY A 82 2.76 -1.25 -3.28
C GLY A 82 2.05 -1.26 -1.93
N ILE A 83 1.61 -2.40 -1.39
CA ILE A 83 0.87 -2.45 -0.12
C ILE A 83 1.69 -1.90 1.06
N ALA A 84 2.93 -2.37 1.21
CA ALA A 84 3.82 -1.91 2.29
C ALA A 84 4.21 -0.43 2.14
N THR A 85 4.47 0.02 0.90
CA THR A 85 4.76 1.43 0.60
C THR A 85 3.54 2.32 0.83
N THR A 86 2.35 1.86 0.45
CA THR A 86 1.08 2.55 0.74
C THR A 86 0.86 2.64 2.25
N ALA A 87 1.12 1.57 3.01
CA ALA A 87 1.05 1.61 4.46
C ALA A 87 1.98 2.69 5.05
N GLY A 88 3.24 2.77 4.60
CA GLY A 88 4.17 3.82 5.03
C GLY A 88 3.68 5.23 4.70
N VAL A 89 3.14 5.44 3.49
CA VAL A 89 2.55 6.73 3.08
C VAL A 89 1.35 7.09 3.96
N VAL A 90 0.42 6.16 4.17
CA VAL A 90 -0.82 6.43 4.93
C VAL A 90 -0.53 6.66 6.41
N VAL A 91 0.50 6.03 7.00
CA VAL A 91 0.97 6.36 8.35
C VAL A 91 1.40 7.83 8.44
N GLY A 92 2.13 8.34 7.44
CA GLY A 92 2.58 9.74 7.42
C GLY A 92 1.45 10.73 7.12
N LEU A 93 0.52 10.37 6.23
CA LEU A 93 -0.56 11.26 5.78
C LEU A 93 -1.78 11.29 6.70
N ALA A 94 -2.21 10.11 7.16
CA ALA A 94 -3.50 9.94 7.80
C ALA A 94 -3.47 8.75 8.80
N PRO A 95 -2.88 8.95 10.00
CA PRO A 95 -2.73 7.89 10.99
C PRO A 95 -4.06 7.23 11.41
N MET A 96 -5.15 7.99 11.44
CA MET A 96 -6.46 7.46 11.81
C MET A 96 -7.04 6.52 10.74
N PRO A 97 -7.12 6.91 9.45
CA PRO A 97 -7.33 5.98 8.34
C PRO A 97 -6.41 4.76 8.32
N PHE A 98 -5.12 4.92 8.63
CA PHE A 98 -4.18 3.81 8.73
C PHE A 98 -4.65 2.76 9.75
N GLY A 99 -5.09 3.19 10.94
CA GLY A 99 -5.62 2.31 11.98
C GLY A 99 -6.79 1.43 11.49
N ILE A 100 -7.71 2.01 10.72
CA ILE A 100 -8.83 1.27 10.12
C ILE A 100 -8.34 0.28 9.07
N CYS A 101 -7.41 0.70 8.20
CA CYS A 101 -6.86 -0.14 7.14
C CYS A 101 -6.09 -1.34 7.69
N ILE A 102 -5.24 -1.13 8.71
CA ILE A 102 -4.48 -2.22 9.34
C ILE A 102 -5.40 -3.15 10.13
N GLY A 103 -6.44 -2.62 10.79
CA GLY A 103 -7.47 -3.42 11.44
C GLY A 103 -8.20 -4.33 10.45
N ALA A 104 -8.66 -3.78 9.32
CA ALA A 104 -9.26 -4.56 8.24
C ALA A 104 -8.30 -5.62 7.70
N TRP A 105 -7.03 -5.25 7.47
CA TRP A 105 -6.02 -6.20 7.01
C TRP A 105 -5.85 -7.37 7.99
N ILE A 106 -5.71 -7.10 9.29
CA ILE A 106 -5.52 -8.13 10.32
C ILE A 106 -6.72 -9.06 10.40
N VAL A 107 -7.94 -8.51 10.43
CA VAL A 107 -9.18 -9.31 10.52
C VAL A 107 -9.30 -10.24 9.30
N PHE A 108 -9.17 -9.69 8.09
CA PHE A 108 -9.28 -10.50 6.87
C PHE A 108 -8.12 -11.48 6.73
N PHE A 109 -6.92 -11.13 7.18
CA PHE A 109 -5.77 -12.05 7.20
C PHE A 109 -6.00 -13.22 8.14
N ALA A 110 -6.46 -12.96 9.37
CA ALA A 110 -6.71 -13.98 10.39
C ALA A 110 -7.80 -14.97 9.94
N VAL A 111 -8.89 -14.47 9.35
CA VAL A 111 -10.02 -15.31 8.91
C VAL A 111 -9.69 -16.05 7.62
N SER A 112 -9.19 -15.36 6.59
CA SER A 112 -9.01 -15.95 5.26
C SER A 112 -7.72 -16.74 5.12
N ARG A 113 -6.69 -16.40 5.91
CA ARG A 113 -5.30 -16.90 5.81
C ARG A 113 -4.62 -16.54 4.49
N TYR A 114 -5.19 -15.63 3.70
CA TYR A 114 -4.63 -15.16 2.44
C TYR A 114 -4.12 -13.72 2.58
N VAL A 115 -2.82 -13.51 2.35
CA VAL A 115 -2.21 -12.17 2.31
C VAL A 115 -2.87 -11.30 1.24
N SER A 116 -3.26 -11.89 0.11
CA SER A 116 -3.92 -11.19 -0.99
C SER A 116 -5.30 -10.69 -0.62
N VAL A 117 -6.13 -11.50 0.05
CA VAL A 117 -7.45 -11.09 0.53
C VAL A 117 -7.33 -9.95 1.54
N ALA A 118 -6.44 -10.08 2.52
CA ALA A 118 -6.18 -9.04 3.51
C ALA A 118 -5.73 -7.71 2.85
N SER A 119 -4.86 -7.80 1.85
CA SER A 119 -4.36 -6.62 1.13
C SER A 119 -5.44 -5.95 0.27
N ILE A 120 -6.33 -6.72 -0.35
CA ILE A 120 -7.49 -6.19 -1.09
C ILE A 120 -8.48 -5.53 -0.13
N ALA A 121 -8.74 -6.14 1.03
CA ALA A 121 -9.61 -5.55 2.05
C ALA A 121 -9.05 -4.21 2.56
N ALA A 122 -7.75 -4.13 2.83
CA ALA A 122 -7.09 -2.87 3.18
C ALA A 122 -7.17 -1.83 2.06
N ALA A 123 -7.04 -2.24 0.80
CA ALA A 123 -7.17 -1.34 -0.35
C ALA A 123 -8.58 -0.74 -0.48
N VAL A 124 -9.62 -1.52 -0.19
CA VAL A 124 -11.01 -1.02 -0.13
C VAL A 124 -11.22 -0.16 1.11
N ALA A 125 -10.61 -0.52 2.24
CA ALA A 125 -10.70 0.24 3.48
C ALA A 125 -10.10 1.65 3.36
N LEU A 126 -9.16 1.90 2.44
CA LEU A 126 -8.56 3.22 2.23
C LEU A 126 -9.62 4.32 2.00
N PRO A 127 -10.37 4.34 0.87
CA PRO A 127 -11.37 5.39 0.64
C PRO A 127 -12.53 5.31 1.65
N VAL A 128 -12.90 4.11 2.10
CA VAL A 128 -13.99 3.93 3.07
C VAL A 128 -13.65 4.58 4.42
N SER A 129 -12.40 4.46 4.88
CA SER A 129 -11.94 5.04 6.14
C SER A 129 -12.00 6.56 6.14
N VAL A 130 -11.68 7.20 5.01
CA VAL A 130 -11.78 8.65 4.84
C VAL A 130 -13.24 9.09 4.78
N ALA A 131 -14.10 8.36 4.06
CA ALA A 131 -15.52 8.68 3.96
C ALA A 131 -16.27 8.49 5.30
N ALA A 132 -15.82 7.55 6.15
CA ALA A 132 -16.43 7.24 7.43
C ALA A 132 -16.00 8.19 8.56
N LEU A 133 -14.83 8.84 8.44
CA LEU A 133 -14.32 9.79 9.42
C LEU A 133 -14.77 11.21 9.06
N PRO A 134 -15.20 12.05 10.02
CA PRO A 134 -15.46 13.45 9.75
C PRO A 134 -14.16 14.15 9.35
N GLY A 135 -14.07 14.66 8.12
CA GLY A 135 -12.93 15.45 7.67
C GLY A 135 -12.83 16.79 8.42
N ALA A 136 -11.65 17.40 8.44
CA ALA A 136 -11.49 18.79 8.87
C ALA A 136 -12.30 19.68 7.93
N GLY A 137 -13.44 20.20 8.40
CA GLY A 137 -14.40 20.96 7.59
C GLY A 137 -15.65 20.19 7.12
N GLY A 138 -15.79 18.91 7.49
CA GLY A 138 -16.99 18.12 7.18
C GLY A 138 -17.07 17.57 5.75
N ASP A 139 -16.09 17.89 4.89
CA ASP A 139 -16.01 17.34 3.53
C ASP A 139 -15.47 15.90 3.56
N ARG A 140 -16.38 14.95 3.38
CA ARG A 140 -16.10 13.50 3.35
C ARG A 140 -15.51 13.04 2.02
N PHE A 141 -15.63 13.85 0.96
CA PHE A 141 -15.29 13.49 -0.42
C PHE A 141 -14.29 14.47 -1.06
N GLY A 142 -13.44 15.08 -0.23
CA GLY A 142 -12.36 15.95 -0.67
C GLY A 142 -11.21 15.22 -1.37
N LEU A 143 -10.13 15.95 -1.65
CA LEU A 143 -8.98 15.45 -2.43
C LEU A 143 -8.37 14.15 -1.88
N LEU A 144 -8.27 14.02 -0.55
CA LEU A 144 -7.74 12.81 0.10
C LEU A 144 -8.56 11.56 -0.22
N PHE A 145 -9.89 11.67 -0.25
CA PHE A 145 -10.79 10.57 -0.61
C PHE A 145 -10.51 10.08 -2.03
N TRP A 146 -10.42 10.99 -3.00
CA TRP A 146 -10.17 10.64 -4.41
C TRP A 146 -8.80 10.01 -4.62
N ILE A 147 -7.78 10.49 -3.91
CA ILE A 147 -6.45 9.89 -3.97
C ILE A 147 -6.47 8.49 -3.34
N PHE A 148 -7.12 8.30 -2.20
CA PHE A 148 -7.21 7.00 -1.56
C PHE A 148 -8.04 6.01 -2.38
N LEU A 149 -9.09 6.49 -3.06
CA LEU A 149 -9.85 5.71 -4.02
C LEU A 149 -8.98 5.27 -5.20
N PHE A 150 -8.22 6.20 -5.79
CA PHE A 150 -7.29 5.90 -6.87
C PHE A 150 -6.24 4.86 -6.46
N LEU A 151 -5.61 5.04 -5.29
CA LEU A 151 -4.63 4.09 -4.75
C LEU A 151 -5.25 2.73 -4.44
N GLY A 152 -6.47 2.70 -3.91
CA GLY A 152 -7.24 1.47 -3.66
C GLY A 152 -7.52 0.71 -4.95
N VAL A 153 -8.04 1.39 -5.98
CA VAL A 153 -8.29 0.80 -7.32
C VAL A 153 -6.98 0.28 -7.92
N MET A 154 -5.89 1.04 -7.84
CA MET A 154 -4.58 0.62 -8.34
C MET A 154 -4.08 -0.64 -7.61
N ALA A 155 -4.20 -0.69 -6.28
CA ALA A 155 -3.81 -1.85 -5.49
C ALA A 155 -4.62 -3.09 -5.85
N ILE A 156 -5.93 -2.96 -6.07
CA ILE A 156 -6.81 -4.04 -6.55
C ILE A 156 -6.37 -4.51 -7.95
N TRP A 157 -6.08 -3.59 -8.87
CA TRP A 157 -5.61 -3.93 -10.21
C TRP A 157 -4.27 -4.69 -10.19
N LYS A 158 -3.34 -4.32 -9.30
CA LYS A 158 -2.09 -5.06 -9.07
C LYS A 158 -2.32 -6.44 -8.44
N HIS A 159 -3.49 -6.70 -7.87
CA HIS A 159 -3.91 -7.99 -7.33
C HIS A 159 -4.73 -8.86 -8.28
N ARG A 160 -5.01 -8.43 -9.52
CA ARG A 160 -5.82 -9.20 -10.49
C ARG A 160 -5.38 -10.67 -10.67
N ILE A 161 -4.08 -10.95 -10.66
CA ILE A 161 -3.54 -12.32 -10.78
C ILE A 161 -3.85 -13.14 -9.53
N ASN A 162 -3.84 -12.52 -8.34
CA ASN A 162 -4.22 -13.18 -7.10
C ASN A 162 -5.72 -13.44 -7.04
N ILE A 163 -6.53 -12.51 -7.56
CA ILE A 163 -7.98 -12.71 -7.68
C ILE A 163 -8.27 -13.92 -8.59
N GLN A 164 -7.60 -14.02 -9.74
CA GLN A 164 -7.70 -15.19 -10.61
C GLN A 164 -7.29 -16.48 -9.88
N ARG A 165 -6.19 -16.47 -9.13
CA ARG A 165 -5.76 -17.64 -8.32
C ARG A 165 -6.75 -17.99 -7.21
N LEU A 166 -7.39 -17.00 -6.58
CA LEU A 166 -8.43 -17.23 -5.58
C LEU A 166 -9.66 -17.90 -6.19
N MET A 167 -10.12 -17.40 -7.35
CA MET A 167 -11.23 -18.00 -8.10
C MET A 167 -10.92 -19.44 -8.53
N ASN A 168 -9.67 -19.71 -8.88
CA ASN A 168 -9.21 -21.05 -9.29
C ASN A 168 -8.81 -21.94 -8.10
N GLY A 169 -8.90 -21.48 -6.86
CA GLY A 169 -8.47 -22.23 -5.67
C GLY A 169 -6.95 -22.49 -5.57
N THR A 170 -6.13 -21.81 -6.38
CA THR A 170 -4.66 -22.00 -6.45
C THR A 170 -3.87 -20.95 -5.68
N GLU A 171 -4.53 -20.00 -5.02
CA GLU A 171 -3.83 -18.99 -4.22
C GLU A 171 -3.19 -19.60 -2.97
N HIS A 172 -2.00 -19.13 -2.62
CA HIS A 172 -1.26 -19.65 -1.47
C HIS A 172 -1.76 -19.08 -0.14
N ARG A 173 -2.16 -19.96 0.77
CA ARG A 173 -2.41 -19.63 2.18
C ARG A 173 -1.09 -19.36 2.91
N ALA A 174 -1.13 -18.43 3.87
CA ALA A 174 0.00 -18.12 4.73
C ALA A 174 0.28 -19.22 5.76
N TRP A 175 -0.76 -19.93 6.20
CA TRP A 175 -0.64 -21.13 7.02
C TRP A 175 -1.76 -22.14 6.75
N GLY A 176 -1.49 -23.41 7.08
CA GLY A 176 -2.46 -24.51 6.96
C GLY A 176 -2.96 -24.74 5.52
N GLY A 177 -2.06 -24.62 4.53
CA GLY A 177 -2.32 -25.02 3.15
C GLY A 177 -2.31 -26.54 2.97
N GLN A 178 -3.16 -27.05 2.07
CA GLN A 178 -3.35 -28.46 1.78
C GLN A 178 -2.02 -29.17 1.46
N LYS A 179 -1.85 -30.36 2.03
CA LYS A 179 -0.98 -31.39 1.45
C LYS A 179 -1.46 -31.57 0.01
N THR A 180 -0.67 -31.17 -0.98
CA THR A 180 -0.85 -31.64 -2.35
C THR A 180 -0.51 -33.13 -2.32
N CYS A 181 -1.53 -33.98 -2.14
CA CYS A 181 -1.46 -35.32 -2.69
C CYS A 181 -1.53 -35.13 -4.20
N ASN A 182 -0.38 -35.30 -4.85
CA ASN A 182 -0.17 -35.86 -6.17
C ASN A 182 1.33 -36.07 -6.34
#